data_AF-A0A821FXG7-F1
#
_entry.id   AF-A0A821FXG7-F1
#
_cell.length_a   1.000
_cell.length_b   1.000
_cell.length_c   1.000
_cell.angle_alpha   90.00
_cell.angle_beta   90.00
_cell.angle_gamma   90.00
#
_symmetry.space_group_name_H-M   'P 1'
#
loop_
_entity.id
_entity.type
_entity.pdbx_description
1 polymer ?
#
loop_
_entity_poly.entity_id
_entity_poly.type
_entity_poly.pdbx_seq_one_letter_code
_entity_poly.pdbx_strand_id
1 'polypeptide(L)'
;GKLVDCDIAQELFNNVKIIVSNIRRSHKQQNLSKKLILYSDTRFYGAYAMLNVFSSIFDELVQILHSKLLTTYSRINDDFLLDICRFLLPFDTVIKSLSDDRRPTLHRVLLFKQYLINKCEIDNDDNEGLKQVKCFLGKRLDEKWELTDKHLIGAVLHPKNKHLHKSPHLKEREILLLKQEMFKRHDRFSSTTTSTVAGLPDTSSTTSSTCSSSISSTSVTKSVCLDARDILLMEVFDKPPSVPEKKSC
;
A
#
# COMPACT_ATOMS: atom_id res chain seq x y z
N GLY A 1 -5.69 21.43 7.97
CA GLY A 1 -4.34 21.17 8.51
C GLY A 1 -3.32 21.76 7.57
N LYS A 2 -2.16 22.23 8.07
CA LYS A 2 -1.05 22.66 7.20
C LYS A 2 -0.67 21.51 6.27
N LEU A 3 -0.68 21.76 4.96
CA LEU A 3 -0.06 20.89 3.96
C LEU A 3 1.39 20.66 4.41
N VAL A 4 1.79 19.40 4.50
CA VAL A 4 3.21 19.06 4.68
C VAL A 4 3.75 18.91 3.27
N ASP A 5 4.50 19.89 2.81
CA ASP A 5 5.20 19.79 1.54
C ASP A 5 6.50 19.01 1.76
N CYS A 6 6.76 18.04 0.88
CA CYS A 6 7.90 17.12 0.96
C CYS A 6 8.99 17.53 -0.04
N ASP A 7 9.26 18.84 -0.13
CA ASP A 7 10.04 19.43 -1.24
C ASP A 7 11.44 18.81 -1.37
N ILE A 8 12.10 18.54 -0.23
CA ILE A 8 13.46 17.97 -0.21
C ILE A 8 13.46 16.55 -0.79
N ALA A 9 12.52 15.72 -0.34
CA ALA A 9 12.40 14.34 -0.81
C ALA A 9 11.89 14.27 -2.26
N GLN A 10 11.05 15.23 -2.67
CA GLN A 10 10.59 15.38 -4.06
C GLN A 10 11.73 15.78 -4.98
N GLU A 11 12.59 16.72 -4.58
CA GLU A 11 13.77 17.10 -5.35
C GLU A 11 14.71 15.90 -5.55
N LEU A 12 15.02 15.17 -4.47
CA LEU A 12 15.80 13.92 -4.54
C LEU A 12 15.18 12.95 -5.55
N PHE A 13 13.88 12.68 -5.41
CA PHE A 13 13.17 11.74 -6.28
C PHE A 13 13.18 12.18 -7.74
N ASN A 14 12.97 13.46 -8.01
CA ASN A 14 12.99 14.03 -9.36
C ASN A 14 14.37 13.93 -10.00
N ASN A 15 15.44 14.22 -9.25
CA ASN A 15 16.81 14.06 -9.72
C ASN A 15 17.10 12.60 -10.11
N VAL A 16 16.71 11.64 -9.26
CA VAL A 16 16.82 10.19 -9.57
C VAL A 16 16.01 9.83 -10.82
N LYS A 17 14.74 10.26 -10.90
CA LYS A 17 13.84 9.98 -12.02
C LYS A 17 14.40 10.50 -13.35
N ILE A 18 14.99 11.69 -13.37
CA ILE A 18 15.64 12.28 -14.55
C ILE A 18 16.82 11.42 -15.00
N ILE A 19 17.69 11.03 -14.07
CA ILE A 19 18.88 10.22 -14.37
C ILE A 19 18.47 8.84 -14.91
N VAL A 20 17.58 8.15 -14.21
CA VAL A 20 17.08 6.82 -14.61
C VAL A 20 16.45 6.88 -16.00
N SER A 21 15.62 7.90 -16.26
CA SER A 21 15.01 8.11 -17.56
C SER A 21 16.04 8.33 -18.66
N ASN A 22 17.09 9.10 -18.39
CA ASN A 22 18.13 9.37 -19.38
C ASN A 22 18.98 8.13 -19.70
N ILE A 23 19.41 7.37 -18.69
CA ILE A 23 20.18 6.13 -18.88
C ILE A 23 19.40 5.15 -19.74
N ARG A 24 18.09 5.06 -19.52
CA ARG A 24 17.20 4.21 -20.30
C ARG A 24 17.06 4.68 -21.75
N ARG A 25 16.92 5.99 -21.99
CA ARG A 25 16.85 6.57 -23.36
C ARG A 25 18.17 6.48 -24.12
N SER A 26 19.30 6.54 -23.41
CA SER A 26 20.64 6.44 -24.01
C SER A 26 21.13 4.99 -24.16
N HIS A 27 20.29 4.00 -23.85
CA HIS A 27 20.62 2.57 -23.90
C HIS A 27 21.87 2.18 -23.08
N LYS A 28 22.25 2.99 -22.09
CA LYS A 28 23.43 2.74 -21.24
C LYS A 28 23.19 1.76 -20.09
N GLN A 29 21.97 1.23 -20.00
CA GLN A 29 21.57 0.27 -18.97
C GLN A 29 22.47 -0.97 -18.91
N GLN A 30 22.99 -1.39 -20.06
CA GLN A 30 23.88 -2.55 -20.20
C GLN A 30 25.25 -2.37 -19.54
N ASN A 31 25.62 -1.13 -19.20
CA ASN A 31 26.89 -0.81 -18.54
C ASN A 31 26.78 -0.84 -17.01
N LEU A 32 25.62 -1.19 -16.46
CA LEU A 32 25.34 -1.22 -15.02
C LEU A 32 25.20 -2.66 -14.54
N SER A 33 25.66 -2.94 -13.31
CA SER A 33 25.55 -4.25 -12.66
C SER A 33 24.10 -4.67 -12.42
N LYS A 34 23.20 -3.70 -12.22
CA LYS A 34 21.77 -3.92 -11.99
C LYS A 34 20.91 -3.13 -12.96
N LYS A 35 19.78 -3.73 -13.31
CA LYS A 35 18.78 -3.11 -14.17
C LYS A 35 18.01 -2.05 -13.41
N LEU A 36 18.12 -0.78 -13.82
CA LEU A 36 17.34 0.31 -13.23
C LEU A 36 15.84 0.05 -13.44
N ILE A 37 15.09 0.32 -12.38
CA ILE A 37 13.64 0.21 -12.37
C ILE A 37 13.08 1.58 -12.72
N LEU A 38 12.29 1.64 -13.79
CA LEU A 38 11.58 2.87 -14.13
C LEU A 38 10.39 3.03 -13.20
N TYR A 39 10.24 4.22 -12.63
CA TYR A 39 9.03 4.58 -11.90
C TYR A 39 7.80 4.52 -12.81
N SER A 40 6.73 3.91 -12.32
CA SER A 40 5.43 3.91 -12.97
C SER A 40 4.38 4.37 -11.97
N ASP A 41 3.67 5.45 -12.32
CA ASP A 41 2.65 6.07 -11.48
C ASP A 41 1.51 5.08 -11.13
N THR A 42 1.31 4.03 -11.93
CA THR A 42 0.26 3.02 -11.74
C THR A 42 0.62 1.89 -10.78
N ARG A 43 1.86 1.84 -10.25
CA ARG A 43 2.30 0.77 -9.34
C ARG A 43 3.00 1.33 -8.12
N PHE A 44 2.34 1.18 -6.98
CA PHE A 44 2.83 1.56 -5.65
C PHE A 44 4.30 1.17 -5.36
N TYR A 45 4.74 0.00 -5.82
CA TYR A 45 6.10 -0.52 -5.61
C TYR A 45 7.19 0.29 -6.34
N GLY A 46 6.83 1.13 -7.30
CA GLY A 46 7.77 1.76 -8.22
C GLY A 46 8.79 2.69 -7.55
N ALA A 47 8.37 3.48 -6.55
CA ALA A 47 9.22 4.50 -5.95
C ALA A 47 10.37 3.89 -5.14
N TYR A 48 10.05 3.06 -4.15
CA TYR A 48 11.06 2.37 -3.35
C TYR A 48 11.96 1.50 -4.23
N ALA A 49 11.40 0.74 -5.17
CA ALA A 49 12.18 -0.14 -6.03
C ALA A 49 13.18 0.64 -6.91
N MET A 50 12.75 1.78 -7.47
CA MET A 50 13.63 2.66 -8.25
C MET A 50 14.76 3.22 -7.37
N LEU A 51 14.42 3.83 -6.22
CA LEU A 51 15.39 4.44 -5.32
C LEU A 51 16.40 3.41 -4.78
N ASN A 52 15.92 2.23 -4.37
CA ASN A 52 16.76 1.17 -3.82
C ASN A 52 17.73 0.59 -4.87
N VAL A 53 17.27 0.38 -6.11
CA VAL A 53 18.17 -0.06 -7.18
C VAL A 53 19.17 1.04 -7.52
N PHE A 54 18.72 2.29 -7.63
CA PHE A 54 19.58 3.44 -7.91
C PHE A 54 20.68 3.61 -6.86
N SER A 55 20.34 3.59 -5.57
CA SER A 55 21.30 3.63 -4.46
C SER A 55 22.31 2.49 -4.57
N SER A 56 21.86 1.29 -4.93
CA SER A 56 22.75 0.13 -5.00
C SER A 56 23.74 0.11 -6.17
N ILE A 57 23.63 1.08 -7.09
CA ILE A 57 24.56 1.27 -8.21
C ILE A 57 25.10 2.71 -8.25
N PHE A 58 24.97 3.46 -7.14
CA PHE A 58 25.24 4.90 -7.09
C PHE A 58 26.63 5.22 -7.67
N ASP A 59 27.67 4.54 -7.16
CA ASP A 59 29.06 4.72 -7.59
C ASP A 59 29.32 4.39 -9.07
N GLU A 60 28.58 3.44 -9.65
CA GLU A 60 28.73 3.07 -11.06
C GLU A 60 28.24 4.18 -12.00
N LEU A 61 27.28 5.00 -11.54
CA LEU A 61 26.65 6.02 -12.38
C LEU A 61 27.64 7.10 -12.82
N VAL A 62 28.61 7.46 -11.97
CA VAL A 62 29.59 8.53 -12.26
C VAL A 62 30.33 8.29 -13.59
N GLN A 63 30.63 7.02 -13.90
CA GLN A 63 31.39 6.65 -15.10
C GLN A 63 30.55 6.67 -16.38
N ILE A 64 29.22 6.67 -16.25
CA ILE A 64 28.28 6.44 -17.36
C ILE A 64 27.55 7.73 -17.74
N LEU A 65 27.44 8.67 -16.79
CA LEU A 65 26.75 9.93 -16.99
C LEU A 65 27.55 10.92 -17.84
N HIS A 66 26.84 11.69 -18.67
CA HIS A 66 27.41 12.82 -19.39
C HIS A 66 27.45 14.07 -18.50
N SER A 67 28.28 15.06 -18.86
CA SER A 67 28.52 16.29 -18.09
C SER A 67 27.27 16.99 -17.56
N LYS A 68 26.21 17.10 -18.36
CA LYS A 68 24.94 17.72 -17.94
C LYS A 68 24.22 16.95 -16.82
N LEU A 69 24.31 15.62 -16.80
CA LEU A 69 23.68 14.78 -15.78
C LEU A 69 24.54 14.64 -14.54
N LEU A 70 25.86 14.81 -14.66
CA LEU A 70 26.76 14.86 -13.50
C LEU A 70 26.37 16.00 -12.55
N THR A 71 25.92 17.15 -13.07
CA THR A 71 25.37 18.24 -12.25
C THR A 71 24.10 17.86 -11.50
N THR A 72 23.23 17.04 -12.10
CA THR A 72 22.01 16.53 -11.44
C THR A 72 22.37 15.46 -10.41
N TYR A 73 23.31 14.59 -10.74
CA TYR A 73 23.81 13.54 -9.86
C TYR A 73 24.51 14.11 -8.63
N SER A 74 25.32 15.15 -8.77
CA SER A 74 26.03 15.78 -7.65
C SER A 74 25.11 16.49 -6.66
N ARG A 75 23.85 16.74 -7.02
CA ARG A 75 22.82 17.25 -6.10
C ARG A 75 22.16 16.16 -5.27
N ILE A 76 22.38 14.89 -5.61
CA ILE A 76 21.84 13.76 -4.85
C ILE A 76 22.80 13.51 -3.67
N ASN A 77 22.30 13.72 -2.46
CA ASN A 77 22.97 13.29 -1.24
C ASN A 77 22.73 11.79 -1.05
N ASP A 78 23.79 10.98 -1.12
CA ASP A 78 23.72 9.52 -1.03
C ASP A 78 23.27 9.05 0.36
N ASP A 79 23.77 9.66 1.43
CA ASP A 79 23.36 9.33 2.80
C ASP A 79 21.85 9.57 2.98
N PHE A 80 21.35 10.70 2.48
CA PHE A 80 19.92 11.01 2.53
C PHE A 80 19.09 10.06 1.67
N LEU A 81 19.58 9.67 0.48
CA LEU A 81 18.94 8.66 -0.36
C LEU A 81 18.85 7.32 0.38
N LEU A 82 19.91 6.90 1.04
CA LEU A 82 19.98 5.67 1.81
C LEU A 82 19.00 5.69 2.99
N ASP A 83 18.91 6.81 3.69
CA ASP A 83 17.96 7.00 4.80
C ASP A 83 16.51 6.92 4.33
N ILE A 84 16.18 7.56 3.19
CA ILE A 84 14.86 7.43 2.56
C ILE A 84 14.60 5.96 2.18
N CYS A 85 15.56 5.26 1.59
CA CYS A 85 15.40 3.84 1.25
C CYS A 85 15.14 2.97 2.49
N ARG A 86 15.91 3.18 3.57
CA ARG A 86 15.73 2.48 4.85
C ARG A 86 14.36 2.73 5.46
N PHE A 87 13.89 3.98 5.39
CA PHE A 87 12.57 4.36 5.90
C PHE A 87 11.41 3.78 5.07
N LEU A 88 11.55 3.70 3.75
CA LEU A 88 10.51 3.16 2.86
C LEU A 88 10.45 1.61 2.85
N LEU A 89 11.54 0.92 3.21
CA LEU A 89 11.60 -0.55 3.24
C LEU A 89 10.48 -1.21 4.11
N PRO A 90 10.16 -0.72 5.32
CA PRO A 90 9.00 -1.18 6.09
C PRO A 90 7.67 -1.15 5.30
N PHE A 91 7.42 -0.09 4.52
CA PHE A 91 6.20 0.04 3.73
C PHE A 91 6.14 -1.00 2.61
N ASP A 92 7.25 -1.17 1.89
CA ASP A 92 7.37 -2.20 0.87
C ASP A 92 7.12 -3.61 1.44
N THR A 93 7.74 -3.89 2.60
CA THR A 93 7.60 -5.19 3.29
C THR A 93 6.15 -5.46 3.69
N VAL A 94 5.46 -4.46 4.25
CA VAL A 94 4.05 -4.56 4.63
C VAL A 94 3.18 -4.82 3.41
N ILE A 95 3.43 -4.12 2.31
CA ILE A 95 2.59 -4.22 1.12
C ILE A 95 2.78 -5.56 0.42
N LYS A 96 4.02 -6.04 0.30
CA LYS A 96 4.29 -7.41 -0.15
C LYS A 96 3.59 -8.44 0.74
N SER A 97 3.64 -8.23 2.06
CA SER A 97 3.01 -9.14 3.03
C SER A 97 1.48 -9.15 2.99
N LEU A 98 0.85 -8.00 2.72
CA LEU A 98 -0.61 -7.89 2.59
C LEU A 98 -1.10 -8.34 1.21
N SER A 99 -0.21 -8.32 0.21
CA SER A 99 -0.47 -8.75 -1.16
C SER A 99 -0.35 -10.26 -1.37
N ASP A 100 0.07 -11.03 -0.36
CA ASP A 100 0.19 -12.50 -0.45
C ASP A 100 -1.20 -13.13 -0.63
N ASP A 101 -1.41 -13.77 -1.78
CA ASP A 101 -2.65 -14.44 -2.17
C ASP A 101 -2.74 -15.87 -1.62
N ARG A 102 -1.63 -16.43 -1.14
CA ARG A 102 -1.55 -17.82 -0.67
C ARG A 102 -2.04 -17.99 0.77
N ARG A 103 -2.17 -16.89 1.52
CA ARG A 103 -2.51 -16.92 2.95
C ARG A 103 -3.49 -15.80 3.29
N PRO A 104 -4.46 -16.00 4.21
CA PRO A 104 -5.32 -14.92 4.67
C PRO A 104 -4.47 -13.79 5.28
N THR A 105 -4.58 -12.57 4.76
CA THR A 105 -3.78 -11.41 5.23
C THR A 105 -4.59 -10.42 6.07
N LEU A 106 -5.92 -10.51 6.04
CA LEU A 106 -6.84 -9.55 6.69
C LEU A 106 -6.54 -9.31 8.16
N HIS A 107 -6.16 -10.37 8.90
CA HIS A 107 -5.82 -10.30 10.31
C HIS A 107 -4.55 -9.49 10.65
N ARG A 108 -3.75 -9.15 9.64
CA ARG A 108 -2.49 -8.41 9.79
C ARG A 108 -2.64 -6.92 9.57
N VAL A 109 -3.73 -6.50 8.90
CA VAL A 109 -3.93 -5.11 8.46
C VAL A 109 -3.88 -4.14 9.64
N LEU A 110 -4.57 -4.44 10.75
CA LEU A 110 -4.54 -3.62 11.97
C LEU A 110 -3.11 -3.47 12.52
N LEU A 111 -2.39 -4.59 12.68
CA LEU A 111 -1.04 -4.60 13.25
C LEU A 111 -0.05 -3.87 12.35
N PHE A 112 -0.18 -4.02 11.03
CA PHE A 112 0.68 -3.34 10.07
C PHE A 112 0.40 -1.85 9.96
N LYS A 113 -0.87 -1.41 10.06
CA LYS A 113 -1.17 0.01 10.17
C LYS A 113 -0.47 0.62 11.39
N GLN A 114 -0.62 0.00 12.57
CA GLN A 114 0.04 0.47 13.79
C GLN A 114 1.56 0.46 13.66
N TYR A 115 2.13 -0.61 13.10
CA TYR A 115 3.57 -0.72 12.87
C TYR A 115 4.10 0.42 11.99
N LEU A 116 3.40 0.76 10.90
CA LEU A 116 3.81 1.83 10.00
C LEU A 116 3.64 3.22 10.63
N ILE A 117 2.57 3.45 11.41
CA ILE A 117 2.40 4.69 12.18
C ILE A 117 3.59 4.90 13.11
N ASN A 118 3.98 3.86 13.86
CA ASN A 118 5.14 3.94 14.75
C ASN A 118 6.45 4.21 13.98
N LYS A 119 6.57 3.74 12.73
CA LYS A 119 7.73 4.05 11.88
C LYS A 119 7.75 5.50 11.39
N CYS A 120 6.60 6.17 11.36
CA CYS A 120 6.47 7.59 11.03
C CYS A 120 6.73 8.53 12.22
N GLU A 121 7.01 8.01 13.42
CA GLU A 121 7.42 8.83 14.54
C GLU A 121 8.74 9.56 14.23
N ILE A 122 8.73 10.87 14.47
CA ILE A 122 9.85 11.76 14.18
C ILE A 122 10.87 11.63 15.30
N ASP A 123 12.11 11.38 14.92
CA ASP A 123 13.28 11.44 15.80
C ASP A 123 13.96 12.81 15.68
N ASN A 124 14.60 13.26 16.75
CA ASN A 124 15.39 14.48 16.75
C ASN A 124 16.56 14.40 15.77
N ASP A 125 17.15 13.20 15.63
CA ASP A 125 18.30 12.93 14.77
C ASP A 125 17.92 12.79 13.28
N ASP A 126 16.63 12.75 12.94
CA ASP A 126 16.21 12.68 11.54
C ASP A 126 16.60 13.96 10.77
N ASN A 127 17.10 13.79 9.55
CA ASN A 127 17.22 14.87 8.57
C ASN A 127 15.85 15.52 8.30
N GLU A 128 15.82 16.85 8.10
CA GLU A 128 14.61 17.61 7.76
C GLU A 128 13.79 16.98 6.62
N GLY A 129 14.45 16.53 5.55
CA GLY A 129 13.75 15.87 4.44
C GLY A 129 13.07 14.56 4.87
N LEU A 130 13.67 13.81 5.80
CA LEU A 130 13.09 12.58 6.34
C LEU A 130 11.94 12.90 7.29
N LYS A 131 12.06 13.95 8.13
CA LYS A 131 10.99 14.45 9.00
C LYS A 131 9.75 14.83 8.19
N GLN A 132 9.93 15.52 7.06
CA GLN A 132 8.84 15.86 6.14
C GLN A 132 8.11 14.62 5.63
N VAL A 133 8.85 13.63 5.12
CA VAL A 133 8.26 12.39 4.58
C VAL A 133 7.55 11.59 5.68
N LYS A 134 8.17 11.45 6.86
CA LYS A 134 7.57 10.78 8.03
C LYS A 134 6.25 11.44 8.43
N CYS A 135 6.23 12.77 8.54
CA CYS A 135 5.03 13.53 8.89
C CYS A 135 3.92 13.39 7.82
N PHE A 136 4.29 13.48 6.54
CA PHE A 136 3.34 13.32 5.45
C PHE A 136 2.74 11.90 5.41
N LEU A 137 3.59 10.87 5.43
CA LEU A 137 3.13 9.48 5.39
C LEU A 137 2.34 9.11 6.63
N GLY A 138 2.75 9.55 7.82
CA GLY A 138 2.00 9.35 9.07
C GLY A 138 0.58 9.88 8.96
N LYS A 139 0.41 11.14 8.53
CA LYS A 139 -0.91 11.74 8.31
C LYS A 139 -1.74 10.99 7.27
N ARG A 140 -1.12 10.61 6.14
CA ARG A 140 -1.82 9.87 5.07
C ARG A 140 -2.25 8.47 5.52
N LEU A 141 -1.41 7.77 6.28
CA LEU A 141 -1.78 6.49 6.91
C LEU A 141 -3.04 6.65 7.77
N ASP A 142 -3.09 7.70 8.58
CA ASP A 142 -4.23 7.94 9.46
C ASP A 142 -5.50 8.33 8.71
N GLU A 143 -5.40 9.28 7.77
CA GLU A 143 -6.54 9.85 7.05
C GLU A 143 -7.15 8.90 6.02
N LYS A 144 -6.34 8.04 5.40
CA LYS A 144 -6.76 7.29 4.21
C LYS A 144 -6.80 5.78 4.41
N TRP A 145 -5.97 5.22 5.29
CA TRP A 145 -6.00 3.78 5.56
C TRP A 145 -7.08 3.47 6.60
N GLU A 146 -8.33 3.45 6.16
CA GLU A 146 -9.47 3.16 7.04
C GLU A 146 -9.56 1.68 7.44
N LEU A 147 -9.74 1.44 8.73
CA LEU A 147 -9.95 0.10 9.27
C LEU A 147 -11.44 -0.17 9.44
N THR A 148 -11.97 -1.08 8.63
CA THR A 148 -13.32 -1.63 8.82
C THR A 148 -13.40 -2.67 9.95
N ASP A 149 -14.61 -2.95 10.44
CA ASP A 149 -14.87 -3.98 11.47
C ASP A 149 -14.31 -5.36 11.10
N LYS A 150 -14.27 -5.70 9.80
CA LYS A 150 -13.71 -6.96 9.32
C LYS A 150 -12.22 -7.08 9.63
N HIS A 151 -11.46 -5.98 9.58
CA HIS A 151 -10.05 -5.97 9.95
C HIS A 151 -9.87 -6.20 11.45
N LEU A 152 -10.72 -5.56 12.27
CA LEU A 152 -10.70 -5.72 13.72
C LEU A 152 -11.04 -7.15 14.14
N ILE A 153 -12.16 -7.68 13.63
CA ILE A 153 -12.58 -9.07 13.85
C ILE A 153 -11.48 -10.04 13.41
N GLY A 154 -10.94 -9.85 12.20
CA GLY A 154 -9.87 -10.69 11.67
C GLY A 154 -8.62 -10.69 12.55
N ALA A 155 -8.21 -9.51 13.03
CA ALA A 155 -7.05 -9.38 13.91
C ALA A 155 -7.26 -10.06 15.26
N VAL A 156 -8.45 -9.93 15.86
CA VAL A 156 -8.81 -10.50 17.16
C VAL A 156 -8.96 -12.01 17.09
N LEU A 157 -9.56 -12.55 16.03
CA LEU A 157 -9.77 -14.00 15.86
C LEU A 157 -8.47 -14.77 15.61
N HIS A 158 -7.39 -14.09 15.23
CA HIS A 158 -6.16 -14.77 14.86
C HIS A 158 -5.36 -15.25 16.08
N PRO A 159 -5.02 -16.55 16.20
CA PRO A 159 -4.38 -17.11 17.40
C PRO A 159 -3.04 -16.49 17.80
N LYS A 160 -2.32 -15.86 16.86
CA LYS A 160 -1.05 -15.18 17.17
C LYS A 160 -1.24 -13.80 17.82
N ASN A 161 -2.46 -13.28 17.80
CA ASN A 161 -2.77 -11.93 18.27
C ASN A 161 -3.48 -11.94 19.63
N LYS A 162 -3.30 -13.01 20.42
CA LYS A 162 -3.96 -13.18 21.73
C LYS A 162 -3.69 -12.02 22.71
N HIS A 163 -2.60 -11.29 22.53
CA HIS A 163 -2.28 -10.10 23.32
C HIS A 163 -3.33 -8.98 23.15
N LEU A 164 -4.05 -8.92 22.03
CA LEU A 164 -5.16 -7.98 21.82
C LEU A 164 -6.33 -8.26 22.77
N HIS A 165 -6.48 -9.50 23.25
CA HIS A 165 -7.50 -9.86 24.24
C HIS A 165 -7.16 -9.42 25.68
N LYS A 166 -5.97 -8.85 25.91
CA LYS A 166 -5.57 -8.38 27.24
C LYS A 166 -6.33 -7.11 27.67
N SER A 167 -6.95 -6.41 26.73
CA SER A 167 -7.88 -5.31 27.03
C SER A 167 -9.33 -5.83 26.98
N PRO A 168 -10.01 -5.99 28.14
CA PRO A 168 -11.34 -6.61 28.19
C PRO A 168 -12.40 -5.83 27.42
N HIS A 169 -12.32 -4.49 27.40
CA HIS A 169 -13.27 -3.63 26.68
C HIS A 169 -13.18 -3.75 25.16
N LEU A 170 -11.97 -3.96 24.62
CA LEU A 170 -11.79 -4.23 23.19
C LEU A 170 -12.47 -5.55 22.85
N LYS A 171 -12.11 -6.61 23.59
CA LYS A 171 -12.62 -7.97 23.38
C LYS A 171 -14.16 -8.02 23.35
N GLU A 172 -14.85 -7.36 24.27
CA GLU A 172 -16.32 -7.33 24.30
C GLU A 172 -16.92 -6.62 23.09
N ARG A 173 -16.38 -5.46 22.72
CA ARG A 173 -16.80 -4.71 21.52
C ARG A 173 -16.62 -5.56 20.26
N GLU A 174 -15.50 -6.25 20.12
CA GLU A 174 -15.22 -7.05 18.92
C GLU A 174 -16.06 -8.34 18.86
N ILE A 175 -16.35 -8.96 19.99
CA ILE A 175 -17.30 -10.09 20.05
C ILE A 175 -18.71 -9.63 19.62
N LEU A 176 -19.15 -8.44 20.02
CA LEU A 176 -20.42 -7.87 19.58
C LEU A 176 -20.43 -7.62 18.06
N LEU A 177 -19.36 -7.04 17.51
CA LEU A 177 -19.21 -6.85 16.07
C LEU A 177 -19.21 -8.17 15.30
N LEU A 178 -18.53 -9.20 15.81
CA LEU A 178 -18.55 -10.54 15.23
C LEU A 178 -19.96 -11.15 15.25
N LYS A 179 -20.68 -11.05 16.37
CA LYS A 179 -22.06 -11.52 16.47
C LYS A 179 -22.94 -10.81 15.45
N GLN A 180 -22.86 -9.49 15.35
CA GLN A 180 -23.62 -8.71 14.35
C GLN A 180 -23.30 -9.12 12.91
N GLU A 181 -22.02 -9.34 12.59
CA GLU A 181 -21.62 -9.79 11.25
C GLU A 181 -22.11 -11.21 10.95
N MET A 182 -22.10 -12.10 11.95
CA MET A 182 -22.68 -13.45 11.81
C MET A 182 -24.19 -13.40 11.58
N PHE A 183 -24.93 -12.59 12.33
CA PHE A 183 -26.38 -12.38 12.13
C PHE A 183 -26.69 -11.82 10.73
N LYS A 184 -25.95 -10.80 10.27
CA LYS A 184 -26.11 -10.22 8.92
C LYS A 184 -25.85 -11.23 7.78
N ARG A 185 -25.02 -12.24 8.01
CA ARG A 185 -24.81 -13.33 7.03
C ARG A 185 -25.91 -14.36 7.10
N HIS A 186 -26.39 -14.68 8.30
CA HIS A 186 -27.52 -15.57 8.51
C HIS A 186 -28.79 -15.03 7.82
N ASP A 187 -29.11 -13.75 8.01
CA ASP A 187 -30.30 -13.14 7.36
C ASP A 187 -30.20 -13.13 5.83
N ARG A 188 -29.00 -12.89 5.27
CA ARG A 188 -28.77 -12.98 3.82
C ARG A 188 -28.94 -14.40 3.28
N PHE A 189 -28.53 -15.40 4.05
CA PHE A 189 -28.72 -16.80 3.68
C PHE A 189 -30.19 -17.21 3.78
N SER A 190 -30.85 -16.87 4.88
CA SER A 190 -32.26 -17.19 5.13
C SER A 190 -33.22 -16.51 4.14
N SER A 191 -32.90 -15.29 3.67
CA SER A 191 -33.70 -14.58 2.66
C SER A 191 -33.58 -15.18 1.24
N THR A 192 -32.57 -16.01 0.99
CA THR A 192 -32.35 -16.63 -0.34
C THR A 192 -33.11 -17.94 -0.48
N THR A 193 -33.44 -18.61 0.63
CA THR A 193 -34.15 -19.90 0.63
C THR A 193 -35.68 -19.81 0.50
N THR A 194 -36.28 -18.62 0.60
CA THR A 194 -37.74 -18.43 0.57
C THR A 194 -38.34 -18.06 -0.79
N SER A 195 -37.55 -18.03 -1.88
CA SER A 195 -38.04 -17.64 -3.22
C SER A 195 -38.16 -18.81 -4.22
N THR A 196 -38.37 -20.05 -3.77
CA THR A 196 -38.71 -21.15 -4.69
C THR A 196 -39.58 -22.23 -4.03
N VAL A 197 -40.81 -21.88 -3.61
CA VAL A 197 -41.87 -22.89 -3.45
C VAL A 197 -43.22 -22.28 -3.86
N ALA A 198 -43.59 -22.48 -5.12
CA ALA A 198 -44.99 -22.49 -5.56
C ALA A 198 -45.11 -23.36 -6.83
N GLY A 199 -45.61 -24.60 -6.67
CA GLY A 199 -46.06 -25.46 -7.77
C GLY A 199 -45.76 -26.96 -7.63
N LEU A 200 -46.71 -27.73 -7.09
CA LEU A 200 -46.86 -29.21 -7.11
C LEU A 200 -47.06 -29.77 -8.56
N PRO A 201 -47.17 -31.11 -8.82
CA PRO A 201 -46.75 -32.32 -8.09
C PRO A 201 -46.01 -33.40 -8.95
N ASP A 202 -45.48 -34.42 -8.27
CA ASP A 202 -45.14 -35.81 -8.64
C ASP A 202 -44.91 -36.25 -10.10
N THR A 203 -43.75 -36.86 -10.37
CA THR A 203 -43.62 -38.26 -10.83
C THR A 203 -42.14 -38.72 -10.93
N SER A 204 -41.94 -39.99 -10.63
CA SER A 204 -40.70 -40.77 -10.62
C SER A 204 -39.84 -40.70 -11.89
N SER A 205 -38.51 -40.63 -11.75
CA SER A 205 -37.57 -41.62 -12.31
C SER A 205 -36.09 -41.22 -12.14
N THR A 206 -35.31 -42.23 -11.78
CA THR A 206 -33.85 -42.29 -11.72
C THR A 206 -33.18 -41.93 -13.05
N THR A 207 -32.22 -41.00 -13.05
CA THR A 207 -30.98 -41.11 -13.85
C THR A 207 -29.88 -40.20 -13.30
N SER A 208 -28.70 -40.78 -13.18
CA SER A 208 -27.41 -40.14 -12.95
C SER A 208 -27.06 -39.12 -14.03
N SER A 209 -26.70 -37.89 -13.65
CA SER A 209 -25.87 -37.03 -14.50
C SER A 209 -25.07 -35.99 -13.69
N THR A 210 -23.76 -36.14 -13.83
CA THR A 210 -22.70 -35.12 -13.95
C THR A 210 -22.98 -33.72 -13.39
N CYS A 211 -22.37 -33.41 -12.26
CA CYS A 211 -22.28 -32.06 -11.69
C CYS A 211 -21.30 -31.18 -12.50
N SER A 212 -21.81 -30.57 -13.56
CA SER A 212 -21.22 -29.37 -14.17
C SER A 212 -21.72 -28.16 -13.39
N SER A 213 -20.91 -27.62 -12.48
CA SER A 213 -21.22 -26.37 -11.78
C SER A 213 -20.90 -25.18 -12.67
N SER A 214 -21.91 -24.73 -13.40
CA SER A 214 -21.95 -23.44 -14.06
C SER A 214 -21.70 -22.32 -13.04
N ILE A 215 -20.66 -21.53 -13.27
CA ILE A 215 -20.34 -20.33 -12.50
C ILE A 215 -21.38 -19.27 -12.88
N SER A 216 -22.45 -19.17 -12.09
CA SER A 216 -23.40 -18.08 -12.17
C SER A 216 -22.74 -16.83 -11.61
N SER A 217 -22.36 -15.94 -12.51
CA SER A 217 -21.81 -14.61 -12.25
C SER A 217 -22.87 -13.72 -11.58
N THR A 218 -23.00 -13.83 -10.26
CA THR A 218 -23.63 -12.78 -9.45
C THR A 218 -22.61 -11.68 -9.22
N SER A 219 -22.93 -10.49 -9.70
CA SER A 219 -22.22 -9.23 -9.49
C SER A 219 -22.10 -8.94 -7.99
N VAL A 220 -21.01 -9.42 -7.40
CA VAL A 220 -20.54 -8.94 -6.09
C VAL A 220 -20.22 -7.47 -6.31
N THR A 221 -21.07 -6.59 -5.77
CA THR A 221 -20.72 -5.20 -5.51
C THR A 221 -19.39 -5.24 -4.77
N LYS A 222 -18.31 -4.87 -5.47
CA LYS A 222 -16.98 -4.71 -4.91
C LYS A 222 -17.15 -3.79 -3.71
N SER A 223 -17.13 -4.37 -2.51
CA SER A 223 -16.76 -3.67 -1.30
C SER A 223 -15.36 -3.16 -1.59
N VAL A 224 -15.27 -1.92 -2.07
CA VAL A 224 -14.02 -1.20 -2.28
C VAL A 224 -13.44 -1.00 -0.88
N CYS A 225 -12.81 -2.04 -0.32
CA CYS A 225 -11.72 -1.82 0.60
C CYS A 225 -10.71 -1.07 -0.25
N LEU A 226 -10.61 0.24 -0.01
CA LEU A 226 -9.51 1.06 -0.49
C LEU A 226 -8.24 0.24 -0.24
N ASP A 227 -7.63 -0.21 -1.33
CA ASP A 227 -6.41 -0.99 -1.27
C ASP A 227 -5.38 -0.04 -0.63
N ALA A 228 -4.70 -0.46 0.43
CA ALA A 228 -3.64 0.36 1.03
C ALA A 228 -2.59 0.79 -0.02
N ARG A 229 -2.57 0.08 -1.16
CA ARG A 229 -1.82 0.38 -2.39
C ARG A 229 -2.21 1.69 -3.08
N ASP A 230 -3.40 2.25 -2.92
CA ASP A 230 -3.82 3.45 -3.66
C ASP A 230 -3.40 4.77 -2.97
N ILE A 231 -2.86 4.70 -1.76
CA ILE A 231 -2.88 5.85 -0.83
C ILE A 231 -1.50 6.43 -0.49
N LEU A 232 -0.44 5.61 -0.36
CA LEU A 232 0.70 6.05 0.47
C LEU A 232 1.89 6.68 -0.27
N LEU A 233 2.25 6.28 -1.50
CA LEU A 233 3.50 6.75 -2.13
C LEU A 233 3.33 7.63 -3.35
N MET A 234 2.24 7.49 -4.10
CA MET A 234 2.02 8.29 -5.31
C MET A 234 1.95 9.79 -4.98
N GLU A 235 1.27 10.16 -3.90
CA GLU A 235 1.09 11.57 -3.56
C GLU A 235 2.35 12.25 -2.99
N VAL A 236 3.30 11.48 -2.41
CA VAL A 236 4.58 12.03 -1.94
C VAL A 236 5.40 12.53 -3.12
N PHE A 237 5.46 11.73 -4.19
CA PHE A 237 6.45 11.86 -5.24
C PHE A 237 5.91 12.40 -6.58
N ASP A 238 4.59 12.40 -6.79
CA ASP A 238 3.98 12.88 -8.04
C ASP A 238 3.28 14.25 -7.91
N LYS A 239 3.27 14.86 -6.72
CA LYS A 239 2.67 16.19 -6.58
C LYS A 239 3.59 17.23 -7.24
N PRO A 240 3.11 18.01 -8.23
CA PRO A 240 3.88 19.13 -8.75
C PRO A 240 4.11 20.15 -7.62
N PRO A 241 5.27 20.83 -7.58
CA PRO A 241 5.52 21.89 -6.60
C PRO A 241 4.36 22.87 -6.65
N SER A 242 3.73 23.12 -5.51
CA SER A 242 2.59 24.03 -5.41
C SER A 242 3.02 25.39 -5.94
N VAL A 243 2.42 25.82 -7.05
CA VAL A 243 2.58 27.18 -7.55
C VAL A 243 2.14 28.11 -6.41
N PRO A 244 2.97 29.08 -5.97
CA PRO A 244 2.55 30.01 -4.93
C PRO A 244 1.32 30.75 -5.45
N GLU A 245 0.22 30.64 -4.71
CA GLU A 245 -0.98 31.43 -4.96
C GLU A 245 -0.56 32.89 -5.02
N LYS A 246 -0.62 33.47 -6.22
CA LYS A 246 -0.51 34.91 -6.40
C LYS A 246 -1.63 35.52 -5.57
N LYS A 247 -1.27 36.12 -4.43
CA LYS A 247 -2.13 37.10 -3.78
C LYS A 247 -2.38 38.18 -4.82
N SER A 248 -3.61 38.23 -5.35
CA SER A 248 -4.07 39.37 -6.11
C SER A 248 -3.96 40.59 -5.20
N CYS A 249 -3.33 41.65 -5.71
CA CYS A 249 -3.47 42.99 -5.17
C CYS A 249 -4.95 43.39 -5.13
#